data_AF-X1TKJ6-F1
#
_entry.id   AF-X1TKJ6-F1
#
_cell.length_a   1.000
_cell.length_b   1.000
_cell.length_c   1.000
_cell.angle_alpha   90.00
_cell.angle_beta   90.00
_cell.angle_gamma   90.00
#
_symmetry.space_group_name_H-M   'P 1'
#
loop_
_entity.id
_entity.type
_entity.pdbx_description
1 polymer ?
#
loop_
_entity_poly.entity_id
_entity_poly.type
_entity_poly.pdbx_seq_one_letter_code
_entity_poly.pdbx_strand_id
1 'polypeptide(L)'
;MVKFRGPGNTWQKEKEELRLDCWWKGGNIGDKRFIYERYTNGKNLEDIEAMTEKESKSEGFLNGWWASLELGSKRKREGKKFIYWAIVDPLTPEEKIPILEYTQKSRGLDCRYRFPLIWSICFLSLIGSTILITLLPPKIYFI
;
A
#
# COMPACT_ATOMS: atom_id res chain seq x y z
N MET A 1 34.19 14.16 -15.53
CA MET A 1 33.17 15.18 -15.88
C MET A 1 31.91 14.92 -15.06
N VAL A 2 31.63 15.75 -14.05
CA VAL A 2 30.39 15.68 -13.26
C VAL A 2 29.30 16.38 -14.07
N LYS A 3 28.34 15.63 -14.61
CA LYS A 3 27.16 16.21 -15.27
C LYS A 3 26.32 16.93 -14.22
N PHE A 4 26.40 18.25 -14.19
CA PHE A 4 25.51 19.11 -13.41
C PHE A 4 24.07 18.90 -13.92
N ARG A 5 23.25 18.17 -13.16
CA ARG A 5 21.82 18.00 -13.45
C ARG A 5 21.09 19.20 -12.83
N GLY A 6 20.54 20.08 -13.66
CA GLY A 6 19.85 21.28 -13.21
C GLY A 6 18.73 21.01 -12.17
N PRO A 7 18.37 22.05 -11.38
CA PRO A 7 17.61 21.90 -10.13
C PRO A 7 16.16 21.41 -10.26
N GLY A 8 15.60 21.28 -11.47
CA GLY A 8 14.18 20.95 -11.66
C GLY A 8 13.81 19.46 -11.45
N ASN A 9 14.63 18.54 -11.95
CA ASN A 9 14.28 17.10 -11.94
C ASN A 9 14.75 16.36 -10.69
N THR A 10 15.81 16.84 -10.02
CA THR A 10 16.35 16.21 -8.81
C THR A 10 15.46 16.52 -7.62
N TRP A 11 15.10 17.80 -7.43
CA TRP A 11 14.22 18.23 -6.35
C TRP A 11 12.83 17.58 -6.38
N GLN A 12 12.23 17.44 -7.57
CA GLN A 12 10.95 16.75 -7.71
C GLN A 12 11.03 15.26 -7.34
N LYS A 13 12.16 14.60 -7.66
CA LYS A 13 12.38 13.20 -7.28
C LYS A 13 12.57 13.05 -5.78
N GLU A 14 13.40 13.90 -5.17
CA GLU A 14 13.64 13.92 -3.72
C GLU A 14 12.34 14.17 -2.95
N LYS A 15 11.53 15.15 -3.39
CA LYS A 15 10.23 15.43 -2.77
C LYS A 15 9.27 14.25 -2.83
N GLU A 16 9.25 13.56 -3.96
CA GLU A 16 8.39 12.39 -4.14
C GLU A 16 8.88 11.18 -3.33
N GLU A 17 10.20 11.01 -3.22
CA GLU A 17 10.80 10.00 -2.36
C GLU A 17 10.46 10.24 -0.88
N LEU A 18 10.62 11.48 -0.39
CA LEU A 18 10.23 11.87 0.96
C LEU A 18 8.75 11.59 1.24
N ARG A 19 7.88 11.86 0.26
CA ARG A 19 6.43 11.58 0.37
C ARG A 19 6.16 10.09 0.57
N LEU A 20 6.80 9.24 -0.23
CA LEU A 20 6.62 7.79 -0.16
C LEU A 20 7.24 7.20 1.11
N ASP A 21 8.36 7.74 1.56
CA ASP A 21 8.98 7.35 2.83
C ASP A 21 8.13 7.79 4.03
N CYS A 22 7.49 8.96 3.98
CA CYS A 22 6.52 9.33 5.01
C CYS A 22 5.33 8.36 4.99
N TRP A 23 4.74 8.06 3.82
CA TRP A 23 3.67 7.06 3.70
C TRP A 23 4.07 5.73 4.36
N TRP A 24 5.26 5.22 4.05
CA TRP A 24 5.77 4.00 4.64
C TRP A 24 5.96 4.09 6.16
N LYS A 25 6.57 5.18 6.65
CA LYS A 25 6.76 5.42 8.09
C LYS A 25 5.44 5.47 8.85
N GLY A 26 4.40 6.06 8.25
CA GLY A 26 3.07 6.16 8.83
C GLY A 26 2.34 4.82 8.91
N GLY A 27 2.60 3.88 8.00
CA GLY A 27 1.92 2.59 7.96
C GLY A 27 2.12 1.75 9.21
N ASN A 28 1.11 0.95 9.58
CA ASN A 28 1.26 0.01 10.69
C ASN A 28 2.13 -1.20 10.29
N ILE A 29 2.61 -1.97 11.27
CA ILE A 29 3.49 -3.11 10.99
C ILE A 29 2.81 -4.22 10.18
N GLY A 30 1.50 -4.43 10.36
CA GLY A 30 0.71 -5.39 9.59
C GLY A 30 0.66 -5.00 8.10
N ASP A 31 0.40 -3.73 7.80
CA ASP A 31 0.34 -3.18 6.44
C ASP A 31 1.69 -3.40 5.75
N LYS A 32 2.77 -3.07 6.45
CA LYS A 32 4.15 -3.23 5.95
C LYS A 32 4.45 -4.70 5.64
N ARG A 33 4.03 -5.63 6.51
CA ARG A 33 4.18 -7.08 6.29
C ARG A 33 3.41 -7.55 5.07
N PHE A 34 2.13 -7.16 4.99
CA PHE A 34 1.27 -7.51 3.86
C PHE A 34 1.90 -7.04 2.54
N ILE A 35 2.35 -5.79 2.49
CA ILE A 35 3.01 -5.21 1.32
C ILE A 35 4.28 -5.99 0.98
N TYR A 36 5.15 -6.25 1.96
CA TYR A 36 6.38 -7.00 1.72
C TYR A 36 6.11 -8.40 1.14
N GLU A 37 5.25 -9.18 1.79
CA GLU A 37 4.95 -10.56 1.37
C GLU A 37 4.27 -10.62 0.01
N ARG A 38 3.33 -9.69 -0.27
CA ARG A 38 2.66 -9.63 -1.55
C ARG A 38 3.59 -9.28 -2.70
N TYR A 39 4.46 -8.28 -2.52
CA TYR A 39 5.28 -7.75 -3.63
C TYR A 39 6.67 -8.39 -3.74
N THR A 40 7.17 -9.02 -2.68
CA THR A 40 8.44 -9.77 -2.71
C THR A 40 8.21 -11.26 -2.95
N ASN A 41 7.23 -11.85 -2.27
CA ASN A 41 7.00 -13.29 -2.28
C ASN A 41 5.76 -13.72 -3.07
N GLY A 42 4.97 -12.77 -3.59
CA GLY A 42 3.78 -13.07 -4.38
C GLY A 42 2.63 -13.70 -3.58
N LYS A 43 2.68 -13.64 -2.24
CA LYS A 43 1.68 -14.26 -1.37
C LYS A 43 0.32 -13.56 -1.47
N ASN A 44 -0.74 -14.35 -1.36
CA ASN A 44 -2.10 -13.84 -1.26
C ASN A 44 -2.44 -13.47 0.21
N LEU A 45 -3.64 -12.96 0.44
CA LEU A 45 -4.05 -12.55 1.79
C LEU A 45 -4.14 -13.74 2.75
N GLU A 46 -4.68 -14.87 2.29
CA GLU A 46 -4.85 -16.09 3.08
C GLU A 46 -3.50 -16.64 3.57
N ASP A 47 -2.49 -16.67 2.69
CA ASP A 47 -1.14 -17.08 3.02
C ASP A 47 -0.51 -16.18 4.09
N ILE A 48 -0.80 -14.89 4.05
CA ILE A 48 -0.26 -13.89 4.98
C ILE A 48 -0.97 -13.98 6.34
N GLU A 49 -2.28 -14.21 6.35
CA GLU A 49 -3.06 -14.40 7.58
C GLU A 49 -2.69 -15.71 8.28
N ALA A 50 -2.32 -16.74 7.53
CA ALA A 50 -1.85 -18.02 8.06
C ALA A 50 -0.41 -17.97 8.62
N MET A 51 0.34 -16.88 8.41
CA MET A 51 1.73 -16.76 8.90
C MET A 51 1.80 -16.61 10.41
N THR A 52 2.73 -17.35 11.01
CA THR A 52 3.02 -17.23 12.44
C THR A 52 3.89 -16.00 12.74
N GLU A 53 3.88 -15.53 14.00
CA GLU A 53 4.74 -14.41 14.42
C GLU A 53 6.24 -14.68 14.17
N LYS A 54 6.68 -15.94 14.24
CA LYS A 54 8.08 -16.32 13.99
C LYS A 54 8.49 -16.19 12.52
N GLU A 55 7.55 -16.42 11.60
CA GLU A 55 7.78 -16.25 10.17
C GLU A 55 7.67 -14.78 9.75
N SER A 56 6.97 -13.99 10.56
CA SER A 56 6.75 -12.57 10.31
C SER A 56 8.05 -11.76 10.43
N LYS A 57 8.32 -10.92 9.43
CA LYS A 57 9.48 -10.04 9.46
C LYS A 57 9.32 -8.93 10.52
N SER A 58 10.43 -8.55 11.13
CA SER A 58 10.50 -7.45 12.09
C SER A 58 10.33 -6.10 11.39
N GLU A 59 9.90 -5.07 12.13
CA GLU A 59 9.77 -3.72 11.57
C GLU A 59 11.11 -3.18 11.04
N GLY A 60 12.22 -3.48 11.72
CA GLY A 60 13.56 -3.10 11.26
C GLY A 60 13.90 -3.69 9.89
N PHE A 61 13.58 -4.97 9.69
CA PHE A 61 13.77 -5.62 8.39
C PHE A 61 12.89 -4.97 7.30
N LEU A 62 11.62 -4.73 7.59
CA LEU A 62 10.67 -4.14 6.65
C LEU A 62 11.08 -2.71 6.24
N ASN A 63 11.56 -1.92 7.20
CA ASN A 63 12.07 -0.58 6.91
C ASN A 63 13.36 -0.63 6.09
N GLY A 64 14.25 -1.59 6.35
CA GLY A 64 15.45 -1.80 5.55
C GLY A 64 15.14 -2.21 4.10
N TRP A 65 14.18 -3.11 3.92
CA TRP A 65 13.67 -3.50 2.60
C TRP A 65 13.08 -2.31 1.86
N TRP A 66 12.22 -1.52 2.51
CA TRP A 66 11.64 -0.33 1.87
C TRP A 66 12.72 0.68 1.43
N ALA A 67 13.73 0.90 2.27
CA ALA A 67 14.84 1.81 1.97
C ALA A 67 15.71 1.33 0.81
N SER A 68 15.77 0.02 0.53
CA SER A 68 16.55 -0.53 -0.58
C SER A 68 15.84 -0.43 -1.94
N LEU A 69 14.52 -0.16 -1.94
CA LEU A 69 13.75 0.00 -3.17
C LEU A 69 14.09 1.32 -3.87
N GLU A 70 14.33 1.26 -5.18
CA GLU A 70 14.37 2.46 -6.01
C GLU A 70 13.00 3.16 -6.01
N LEU A 71 12.99 4.48 -6.22
CA LEU A 71 11.74 5.22 -6.44
C LEU A 71 10.89 4.59 -7.55
N GLY A 72 11.56 4.08 -8.60
CA GLY A 72 10.95 3.45 -9.75
C GLY A 72 9.95 4.34 -10.49
N SER A 73 9.07 3.73 -11.27
CA SER A 73 7.94 4.39 -11.93
C SER A 73 6.70 3.52 -11.78
N LYS A 74 5.51 4.05 -12.11
CA LYS A 74 4.27 3.24 -12.15
C LYS A 74 4.39 2.00 -13.07
N ARG A 75 5.34 1.99 -14.02
CA ARG A 75 5.56 0.86 -14.94
C ARG A 75 6.59 -0.15 -14.43
N LYS A 76 7.51 0.25 -13.54
CA LYS A 76 8.52 -0.65 -12.96
C LYS A 76 7.92 -1.34 -11.74
N ARG A 77 7.67 -2.65 -11.84
CA ARG A 77 6.98 -3.45 -10.81
C ARG A 77 7.71 -3.56 -9.45
N GLU A 78 8.92 -3.04 -9.35
CA GLU A 78 9.83 -3.25 -8.21
C GLU A 78 10.15 -1.95 -7.45
N GLY A 79 9.53 -0.81 -7.82
CA GLY A 79 9.83 0.48 -7.21
C GLY A 79 8.80 0.94 -6.19
N LYS A 80 9.21 1.83 -5.27
CA LYS A 80 8.35 2.47 -4.27
C LYS A 80 7.07 3.04 -4.89
N LYS A 81 7.19 3.72 -6.05
CA LYS A 81 6.04 4.28 -6.77
C LYS A 81 5.05 3.22 -7.22
N PHE A 82 5.52 2.12 -7.78
CA PHE A 82 4.63 1.08 -8.26
C PHE A 82 3.84 0.48 -7.11
N ILE A 83 4.51 0.13 -6.02
CA ILE A 83 3.87 -0.45 -4.83
C ILE A 83 2.85 0.51 -4.24
N TYR A 84 3.22 1.78 -4.06
CA TYR A 84 2.30 2.80 -3.56
C TYR A 84 1.05 2.92 -4.43
N TRP A 85 1.20 3.07 -5.74
CA TRP A 85 0.06 3.24 -6.64
C TRP A 85 -0.77 1.96 -6.77
N ALA A 86 -0.15 0.78 -6.72
CA ALA A 86 -0.88 -0.49 -6.75
C ALA A 86 -1.76 -0.70 -5.50
N ILE A 87 -1.40 -0.09 -4.36
CA ILE A 87 -2.24 -0.06 -3.15
C ILE A 87 -3.29 1.05 -3.24
N VAL A 88 -2.90 2.25 -3.69
CA VAL A 88 -3.79 3.43 -3.65
C VAL A 88 -4.80 3.44 -4.80
N ASP A 89 -4.44 3.05 -6.01
CA ASP A 89 -5.31 3.10 -7.20
C ASP A 89 -6.66 2.35 -7.03
N PRO A 90 -6.71 1.11 -6.47
CA PRO A 90 -7.97 0.38 -6.31
C PRO A 90 -8.90 0.92 -5.22
N LEU A 91 -8.44 1.84 -4.36
CA LEU A 91 -9.25 2.40 -3.30
C LEU A 91 -10.32 3.36 -3.85
N THR A 92 -11.44 3.45 -3.15
CA THR A 92 -12.47 4.46 -3.41
C THR A 92 -11.94 5.87 -3.09
N PRO A 93 -12.53 6.95 -3.66
CA PRO A 93 -12.16 8.31 -3.32
C PRO A 93 -12.17 8.59 -1.80
N GLU A 94 -13.17 8.06 -1.10
CA GLU A 94 -13.35 8.22 0.34
C GLU A 94 -12.20 7.60 1.14
N GLU A 95 -11.75 6.41 0.74
CA GLU A 95 -10.59 5.72 1.34
C GLU A 95 -9.25 6.37 0.97
N LYS A 96 -9.17 7.02 -0.19
CA LYS A 96 -7.97 7.73 -0.64
C LYS A 96 -7.73 9.02 0.13
N ILE A 97 -8.78 9.75 0.50
CA ILE A 97 -8.69 11.05 1.18
C ILE A 97 -7.69 11.03 2.34
N PRO A 98 -7.81 10.14 3.34
CA PRO A 98 -6.95 10.24 4.52
C PRO A 98 -5.49 9.83 4.22
N ILE A 99 -5.24 8.97 3.23
CA ILE A 99 -3.89 8.64 2.74
C ILE A 99 -3.26 9.84 2.01
N LEU A 100 -4.05 10.51 1.17
CA LEU A 100 -3.62 11.68 0.42
C LEU A 100 -3.38 12.88 1.33
N GLU A 101 -4.24 13.11 2.32
CA GLU A 101 -4.07 14.16 3.33
C GLU A 101 -2.81 13.94 4.16
N TYR A 102 -2.55 12.71 4.62
CA TYR A 102 -1.32 12.37 5.34
C TYR A 102 -0.06 12.65 4.50
N THR A 103 -0.09 12.23 3.23
CA THR A 103 1.03 12.47 2.30
C THR A 103 1.16 13.92 1.83
N GLN A 104 0.10 14.74 1.95
CA GLN A 104 0.14 16.17 1.70
C GLN A 104 0.63 16.97 2.91
N LYS A 105 0.19 16.62 4.14
CA LYS A 105 0.61 17.27 5.39
C LYS A 105 2.10 17.09 5.67
N SER A 106 2.65 15.94 5.27
CA SER A 106 4.10 15.66 5.32
C SER A 106 4.93 16.47 4.31
N ARG A 107 4.31 17.23 3.39
CA ARG A 107 5.04 18.15 2.47
C ARG A 107 5.64 19.36 3.18
N GLY A 108 5.33 19.58 4.46
CA GLY A 108 5.83 20.71 5.25
C GLY A 108 6.49 20.35 6.59
N LEU A 109 6.24 19.17 7.16
CA LEU A 109 6.73 18.79 8.50
C LEU A 109 6.94 17.27 8.64
N ASP A 110 7.89 16.94 9.51
CA ASP A 110 8.30 15.63 10.06
C ASP A 110 7.18 14.56 10.08
N CYS A 111 7.44 13.34 9.59
CA CYS A 111 6.46 12.27 9.32
C CYS A 111 5.84 11.63 10.61
N ARG A 112 5.41 12.40 11.61
CA ARG A 112 5.12 11.90 12.98
C ARG A 112 3.73 11.28 13.20
N TYR A 113 2.87 11.19 12.19
CA TYR A 113 1.52 10.60 12.35
C TYR A 113 1.46 9.16 11.82
N ARG A 114 0.69 8.28 12.50
CA ARG A 114 0.54 6.85 12.18
C ARG A 114 -0.83 6.63 11.51
N PHE A 115 -0.86 5.93 10.38
CA PHE A 115 -2.06 5.64 9.60
C PHE A 115 -2.31 4.11 9.56
N PRO A 116 -3.48 3.61 9.99
CA PRO A 116 -3.82 2.20 9.81
C PRO A 116 -4.46 1.97 8.43
N LEU A 117 -3.76 1.32 7.49
CA LEU A 117 -4.31 1.01 6.15
C LEU A 117 -5.19 -0.26 6.13
N ILE A 118 -4.89 -1.26 6.98
CA ILE A 118 -5.55 -2.58 6.93
C ILE A 118 -7.04 -2.54 7.29
N TRP A 119 -7.52 -1.62 8.13
CA TRP A 119 -8.94 -1.60 8.50
C TRP A 119 -9.91 -1.20 7.37
N SER A 120 -9.42 -0.58 6.28
CA SER A 120 -10.26 -0.27 5.10
C SER A 120 -10.19 -1.35 4.02
N ILE A 121 -9.03 -1.98 3.80
CA ILE A 121 -8.90 -3.05 2.79
C ILE A 121 -9.64 -4.33 3.21
N CYS A 122 -9.73 -4.63 4.52
CA CYS A 122 -10.49 -5.78 5.03
C CYS A 122 -11.99 -5.71 4.74
N PHE A 123 -12.57 -4.53 4.50
CA PHE A 123 -14.00 -4.39 4.20
C PHE A 123 -14.35 -4.77 2.74
N LEU A 124 -13.38 -4.70 1.82
CA LEU A 124 -13.62 -5.01 0.40
C LEU A 124 -13.66 -6.51 0.09
N SER A 125 -13.01 -7.37 0.87
CA SER A 125 -13.12 -8.83 0.70
C SER A 125 -14.41 -9.41 1.29
N LEU A 126 -15.04 -8.73 2.25
CA LEU A 126 -16.25 -9.22 2.92
C LEU A 126 -17.54 -8.78 2.22
N ILE A 127 -17.56 -7.68 1.47
CA ILE A 127 -18.77 -7.25 0.73
C ILE A 127 -18.86 -7.92 -0.66
N GLY A 128 -17.73 -8.34 -1.25
CA GLY A 128 -17.71 -8.97 -2.58
C GLY A 128 -18.32 -10.38 -2.64
N SER A 129 -18.37 -11.10 -1.52
CA SER A 129 -18.85 -12.49 -1.47
C SER A 129 -20.32 -12.64 -1.07
N THR A 130 -20.94 -11.60 -0.48
CA THR A 130 -22.33 -11.68 0.02
C THR A 130 -23.37 -11.25 -1.01
N ILE A 131 -22.98 -10.53 -2.07
CA ILE A 131 -23.93 -10.00 -3.07
C ILE A 131 -24.23 -11.02 -4.19
N LEU A 132 -23.52 -12.16 -4.27
CA LEU A 132 -23.76 -13.17 -5.30
C LEU A 132 -24.77 -14.28 -4.92
N ILE A 133 -25.49 -14.16 -3.80
CA ILE A 133 -26.49 -15.18 -3.37
C ILE A 133 -27.95 -14.71 -3.52
N THR A 134 -28.25 -13.45 -3.85
CA THR A 134 -29.63 -12.93 -3.87
C THR A 134 -30.25 -12.63 -5.24
N LEU A 135 -29.60 -13.02 -6.35
CA LEU A 135 -30.14 -12.82 -7.71
C LEU A 135 -30.49 -14.14 -8.45
N LEU A 136 -31.02 -15.13 -7.72
CA LEU A 136 -31.78 -16.23 -8.32
C LEU A 136 -33.26 -16.05 -7.98
N PRO A 137 -34.16 -15.84 -8.96
CA PRO A 137 -35.58 -15.76 -8.70
C PRO A 137 -36.08 -17.13 -8.17
N PRO A 138 -36.99 -17.16 -7.18
CA PRO A 138 -37.55 -18.41 -6.71
C PRO A 138 -38.43 -18.99 -7.82
N LYS A 139 -38.00 -20.10 -8.42
CA LYS A 139 -38.92 -20.96 -9.18
C LYS A 139 -39.83 -21.65 -8.17
N ILE A 140 -41.02 -21.08 -8.02
CA ILE A 140 -42.18 -21.70 -7.41
C ILE A 140 -42.49 -22.97 -8.21
N TYR A 141 -42.29 -24.15 -7.61
CA TYR A 141 -42.86 -25.39 -8.10
C TYR A 141 -44.25 -25.55 -7.49
N PHE A 142 -45.29 -25.33 -8.29
CA PHE A 142 -46.60 -25.94 -8.10
C PHE A 142 -46.63 -27.20 -8.95
N ILE A 143 -46.89 -28.36 -8.32
CA ILE A 143 -47.75 -29.48 -8.75
C ILE A 143 -47.99 -30.33 -7.50
#